data_AF-A0A6G3D8C3-F1
#
_entry.id   AF-A0A6G3D8C3-F1
#
_cell.length_a   1.000
_cell.length_b   1.000
_cell.length_c   1.000
_cell.angle_alpha   90.00
_cell.angle_beta   90.00
_cell.angle_gamma   90.00
#
_symmetry.space_group_name_H-M   'P 1'
#
loop_
_entity.id
_entity.type
_entity.pdbx_description
1 polymer ?
#
loop_
_entity_poly.entity_id
_entity_poly.type
_entity_poly.pdbx_seq_one_letter_code
_entity_poly.pdbx_strand_id
1 'polypeptide(L)'
;MHKSRRAAVLPVGVTVGALVAGGLLAMSGAAQADTASDASDKRQEALLAAADEYHVPPAVLLALSHQESAWDGHGGLPSTDGGYGPMNLTDVTPAMLAGGGAGAAGRADLESLAADPALHTLQRAAELTGLSARDLREDDAANIRGGAALLASYERELV
;
A
#
# COMPACT_ATOMS: atom_id res chain seq x y z
N MET A 1 -29.68 -10.17 84.30
CA MET A 1 -30.38 -11.17 83.45
C MET A 1 -30.19 -10.79 81.99
N HIS A 2 -29.73 -11.75 81.18
CA HIS A 2 -29.71 -11.87 79.71
C HIS A 2 -29.34 -10.63 78.86
N LYS A 3 -28.12 -10.49 78.29
CA LYS A 3 -27.44 -11.28 77.22
C LYS A 3 -28.02 -10.99 75.82
N SER A 4 -27.13 -10.54 74.93
CA SER A 4 -27.05 -10.87 73.48
C SER A 4 -28.22 -10.48 72.57
N ARG A 5 -28.13 -10.49 71.24
CA ARG A 5 -27.11 -10.39 70.18
C ARG A 5 -27.97 -10.25 68.91
N ARG A 6 -27.42 -9.54 67.91
CA ARG A 6 -27.58 -9.70 66.45
C ARG A 6 -28.64 -10.68 65.92
N ALA A 7 -29.38 -10.27 64.90
CA ALA A 7 -29.44 -10.99 63.61
C ALA A 7 -30.15 -10.15 62.53
N ALA A 8 -29.65 -10.28 61.31
CA ALA A 8 -30.08 -9.63 60.08
C ALA A 8 -31.25 -10.38 59.41
N VAL A 9 -32.04 -9.69 58.56
CA VAL A 9 -32.68 -10.25 57.36
C VAL A 9 -32.92 -9.12 56.33
N LEU A 10 -32.38 -9.26 55.13
CA LEU A 10 -32.83 -8.65 53.85
C LEU A 10 -33.60 -9.75 53.07
N PRO A 11 -34.36 -9.54 51.97
CA PRO A 11 -34.64 -8.33 51.15
C PRO A 11 -36.12 -8.26 50.64
N VAL A 12 -36.38 -7.34 49.68
CA VAL A 12 -37.22 -7.45 48.45
C VAL A 12 -38.14 -6.23 48.24
N GLY A 13 -37.86 -5.50 47.15
CA GLY A 13 -38.66 -4.39 46.62
C GLY A 13 -38.28 -4.09 45.17
N VAL A 14 -38.94 -4.80 44.27
CA VAL A 14 -39.20 -4.66 42.81
C VAL A 14 -38.77 -3.37 42.05
N THR A 15 -38.01 -3.60 40.97
CA THR A 15 -37.82 -2.95 39.62
C THR A 15 -38.54 -1.63 39.26
N VAL A 16 -38.03 -0.69 38.45
CA VAL A 16 -37.58 -0.76 37.03
C VAL A 16 -36.80 0.52 36.68
N GLY A 17 -35.68 0.40 35.95
CA GLY A 17 -35.02 1.49 35.24
C GLY A 17 -34.07 0.91 34.20
N ALA A 18 -34.59 0.61 33.00
CA ALA A 18 -33.85 0.02 31.91
C ALA A 18 -32.84 1.02 31.33
N LEU A 19 -31.56 0.88 31.68
CA LEU A 19 -30.44 1.45 30.94
C LEU A 19 -30.10 0.48 29.80
N VAL A 20 -30.43 0.87 28.58
CA VAL A 20 -30.03 0.18 27.36
C VAL A 20 -28.49 0.24 27.27
N ALA A 21 -27.83 -0.85 27.63
CA ALA A 21 -26.46 -1.11 27.26
C ALA A 21 -26.44 -1.39 25.74
N GLY A 22 -26.25 -0.33 24.95
CA GLY A 22 -25.99 -0.45 23.52
C GLY A 22 -24.73 -1.28 23.31
N GLY A 23 -24.89 -2.42 22.63
CA GLY A 23 -23.87 -3.43 22.48
C GLY A 23 -22.56 -2.87 21.92
N LEU A 24 -21.48 -3.09 22.67
CA LEU A 24 -20.14 -3.06 22.10
C LEU A 24 -20.05 -4.29 21.19
N LEU A 25 -20.23 -4.09 19.88
CA LEU A 25 -19.83 -5.07 18.89
C LEU A 25 -18.32 -5.28 19.07
N ALA A 26 -17.93 -6.42 19.64
CA ALA A 26 -16.56 -6.88 19.61
C ALA A 26 -16.18 -7.12 18.14
N MET A 27 -15.60 -6.11 17.50
CA MET A 27 -14.99 -6.24 16.19
C MET A 27 -13.81 -7.20 16.34
N SER A 28 -13.92 -8.38 15.72
CA SER A 28 -12.81 -9.32 15.55
C SER A 28 -11.69 -8.66 14.72
N GLY A 29 -10.83 -7.87 15.36
CA GLY A 29 -9.73 -7.12 14.72
C GLY A 29 -8.32 -7.70 14.93
N ALA A 30 -8.17 -8.76 15.73
CA ALA A 30 -6.84 -9.27 16.08
C ALA A 30 -6.09 -9.96 14.91
N ALA A 31 -6.80 -10.43 13.87
CA ALA A 31 -6.18 -11.14 12.75
C ALA A 31 -5.58 -10.22 11.66
N GLN A 32 -6.00 -8.94 11.59
CA GLN A 32 -5.53 -8.00 10.55
C GLN A 32 -4.36 -7.12 11.02
N ALA A 33 -4.13 -7.00 12.34
CA ALA A 33 -3.05 -6.19 12.88
C ALA A 33 -1.67 -6.82 12.60
N ASP A 34 -1.54 -8.15 12.77
CA ASP A 34 -0.26 -8.84 12.56
C ASP A 34 0.18 -8.86 11.09
N THR A 35 -0.76 -9.05 10.15
CA THR A 35 -0.45 -9.05 8.71
C THR A 35 -0.09 -7.66 8.18
N ALA A 36 -0.74 -6.61 8.69
CA ALA A 36 -0.41 -5.23 8.35
C ALA A 36 0.97 -4.83 8.89
N SER A 37 1.33 -5.29 10.10
CA SER A 37 2.67 -5.08 10.67
C SER A 37 3.74 -5.78 9.84
N ASP A 38 3.57 -7.06 9.51
CA ASP A 38 4.53 -7.85 8.72
C ASP A 38 4.73 -7.24 7.31
N ALA A 39 3.65 -6.78 6.67
CA ALA A 39 3.76 -6.08 5.39
C ALA A 39 4.52 -4.75 5.50
N SER A 40 4.29 -3.99 6.57
CA SER A 40 5.03 -2.75 6.83
C SER A 40 6.52 -3.01 7.07
N ASP A 41 6.86 -4.04 7.85
CA ASP A 41 8.24 -4.42 8.16
C ASP A 41 8.98 -4.86 6.90
N LYS A 42 8.38 -5.73 6.08
CA LYS A 42 8.93 -6.15 4.78
C LYS A 42 9.14 -4.98 3.82
N ARG A 43 8.20 -4.04 3.78
CA ARG A 43 8.32 -2.84 2.95
C ARG A 43 9.46 -1.96 3.41
N GLN A 44 9.59 -1.74 4.72
CA GLN A 44 10.69 -0.96 5.29
C GLN A 44 12.05 -1.61 4.96
N GLU A 45 12.15 -2.93 5.10
CA GLU A 45 13.35 -3.68 4.73
C GLU A 45 13.68 -3.52 3.24
N ALA A 46 12.68 -3.67 2.36
CA ALA A 46 12.86 -3.50 0.92
C ALA A 46 13.31 -2.08 0.53
N LEU A 47 12.72 -1.05 1.14
CA LEU A 47 13.13 0.34 0.94
C LEU A 47 14.57 0.60 1.36
N LEU A 48 14.97 0.07 2.52
CA LEU A 48 16.34 0.21 3.02
C LEU A 48 17.34 -0.55 2.13
N ALA A 49 17.01 -1.77 1.71
CA ALA A 49 17.84 -2.57 0.83
C ALA A 49 18.03 -1.91 -0.55
N ALA A 50 16.94 -1.41 -1.15
CA ALA A 50 16.99 -0.72 -2.43
C ALA A 50 17.75 0.62 -2.34
N ALA A 51 17.58 1.36 -1.24
CA ALA A 51 18.31 2.59 -0.95
C ALA A 51 19.83 2.34 -0.90
N ASP A 52 20.25 1.28 -0.20
CA ASP A 52 21.66 0.88 -0.11
C ASP A 52 22.21 0.43 -1.46
N GLU A 53 21.50 -0.45 -2.17
CA GLU A 53 21.93 -1.00 -3.46
C GLU A 53 22.14 0.09 -4.52
N TYR A 54 21.19 1.03 -4.63
CA TYR A 54 21.21 2.06 -5.66
C TYR A 54 21.72 3.41 -5.17
N HIS A 55 22.22 3.48 -3.93
CA HIS A 55 22.78 4.69 -3.33
C HIS A 55 21.80 5.88 -3.29
N VAL A 56 20.50 5.61 -3.24
CA VAL A 56 19.45 6.64 -3.12
C VAL A 56 19.16 6.88 -1.64
N PRO A 57 19.07 8.13 -1.15
CA PRO A 57 18.75 8.38 0.25
C PRO A 57 17.41 7.71 0.66
N PRO A 58 17.35 6.94 1.77
CA PRO A 58 16.13 6.23 2.17
C PRO A 58 14.89 7.14 2.31
N ALA A 59 15.10 8.37 2.80
CA ALA A 59 14.04 9.35 2.94
C ALA A 59 13.42 9.77 1.59
N VAL A 60 14.22 9.80 0.52
CA VAL A 60 13.74 10.14 -0.84
C VAL A 60 12.88 9.00 -1.38
N LEU A 61 13.34 7.75 -1.28
CA LEU A 61 12.55 6.59 -1.72
C LEU A 61 11.25 6.46 -0.94
N LEU A 62 11.30 6.64 0.38
CA LEU A 62 10.11 6.60 1.23
C LEU A 62 9.10 7.69 0.84
N ALA A 63 9.58 8.93 0.66
CA ALA A 63 8.74 10.06 0.29
C ALA A 63 8.12 9.88 -1.10
N LEU A 64 8.91 9.42 -2.08
CA LEU A 64 8.42 9.15 -3.43
C LEU A 64 7.34 8.05 -3.40
N SER A 65 7.62 6.90 -2.78
CA SER A 65 6.66 5.80 -2.70
C SER A 65 5.36 6.21 -2.00
N HIS A 66 5.43 7.11 -1.01
CA HIS A 66 4.22 7.67 -0.41
C HIS A 66 3.47 8.61 -1.36
N GLN A 67 4.16 9.46 -2.12
CA GLN A 67 3.52 10.38 -3.06
C GLN A 67 2.88 9.64 -4.23
N GLU A 68 3.53 8.60 -4.72
CA GLU A 68 3.09 7.85 -5.89
C GLU A 68 1.88 6.95 -5.59
N SER A 69 1.91 6.19 -4.50
CA SER A 69 0.82 5.22 -4.21
C SER A 69 0.39 5.16 -2.75
N ALA A 70 0.88 6.05 -1.88
CA ALA A 70 0.75 5.91 -0.42
C ALA A 70 1.24 4.54 0.08
N TRP A 71 2.29 4.02 -0.58
CA TRP A 71 2.85 2.68 -0.36
C TRP A 71 1.91 1.51 -0.69
N ASP A 72 0.83 1.73 -1.44
CA ASP A 72 -0.07 0.67 -1.91
C ASP A 72 0.56 -0.09 -3.08
N GLY A 73 0.49 -1.42 -3.01
CA GLY A 73 0.93 -2.33 -4.07
C GLY A 73 -0.16 -2.63 -5.11
N HIS A 74 -1.40 -2.16 -4.88
CA HIS A 74 -2.58 -2.39 -5.71
C HIS A 74 -2.89 -3.88 -6.02
N GLY A 75 -2.32 -4.80 -5.24
CA GLY A 75 -2.47 -6.25 -5.48
C GLY A 75 -1.98 -6.71 -6.85
N GLY A 76 -1.00 -6.00 -7.43
CA GLY A 76 -0.47 -6.26 -8.77
C GLY A 76 -1.37 -5.78 -9.92
N LEU A 77 -2.46 -5.09 -9.61
CA LEU A 77 -3.30 -4.42 -10.60
C LEU A 77 -2.73 -3.02 -10.91
N PRO A 78 -2.97 -2.50 -12.13
CA PRO A 78 -2.58 -1.14 -12.46
C PRO A 78 -3.41 -0.12 -11.68
N SER A 79 -2.78 0.99 -11.30
CA SER A 79 -3.43 2.24 -10.89
C SER A 79 -4.26 2.83 -12.04
N THR A 80 -4.96 3.93 -11.79
CA THR A 80 -5.73 4.61 -12.85
C THR A 80 -4.82 5.03 -14.00
N ASP A 81 -3.68 5.64 -13.71
CA ASP A 81 -2.70 6.09 -14.70
C ASP A 81 -1.82 4.96 -15.27
N GLY A 82 -2.06 3.70 -14.90
CA GLY A 82 -1.39 2.53 -15.48
C GLY A 82 -0.05 2.17 -14.83
N GLY A 83 0.23 2.69 -13.63
CA GLY A 83 1.37 2.32 -12.81
C GLY A 83 1.10 1.16 -11.87
N TYR A 84 2.17 0.52 -11.43
CA TYR A 84 2.10 -0.69 -10.61
C TYR A 84 2.93 -0.54 -9.35
N GLY A 85 2.44 -1.15 -8.26
CA GLY A 85 3.18 -1.30 -7.02
C GLY A 85 3.46 0.01 -6.26
N PRO A 86 4.23 -0.08 -5.16
CA PRO A 86 4.51 1.06 -4.29
C PRO A 86 5.26 2.24 -4.94
N MET A 87 5.91 2.02 -6.08
CA MET A 87 6.63 3.04 -6.84
C MET A 87 5.88 3.52 -8.08
N ASN A 88 4.64 3.07 -8.30
CA ASN A 88 3.79 3.41 -9.45
C ASN A 88 4.51 3.26 -10.80
N LEU A 89 5.23 2.15 -11.00
CA LEU A 89 5.97 1.88 -12.23
C LEU A 89 4.99 1.71 -13.40
N THR A 90 4.98 2.66 -14.33
CA THR A 90 4.04 2.74 -15.46
C THR A 90 4.33 1.73 -16.56
N ASP A 91 3.26 1.10 -17.05
CA ASP A 91 3.26 0.34 -18.30
C ASP A 91 1.90 0.48 -18.99
N VAL A 92 1.73 1.61 -19.67
CA VAL A 92 0.44 2.01 -20.22
C VAL A 92 0.18 1.33 -21.55
N THR A 93 -1.01 0.73 -21.69
CA THR A 93 -1.47 0.13 -22.95
C THR A 93 -2.48 1.03 -23.67
N PRO A 94 -2.66 0.90 -25.00
CA PRO A 94 -3.73 1.60 -25.73
C PRO A 94 -5.13 1.35 -25.14
N ALA A 95 -5.36 0.14 -24.60
CA ALA A 95 -6.61 -0.22 -23.95
C ALA A 95 -6.86 0.59 -22.66
N MET A 96 -5.83 0.82 -21.85
CA MET A 96 -5.92 1.66 -20.64
C MET A 96 -6.23 3.11 -20.98
N LEU A 97 -5.62 3.62 -22.05
CA LEU A 97 -5.86 4.97 -22.58
C LEU A 97 -7.29 5.12 -23.11
N ALA A 98 -7.78 4.11 -23.85
CA ALA A 98 -9.15 4.07 -24.36
C ALA A 98 -10.21 3.97 -23.25
N GLY A 99 -9.92 3.19 -22.21
CA GLY A 99 -10.83 2.91 -21.10
C GLY A 99 -10.95 4.03 -20.07
N GLY A 100 -10.15 5.10 -20.19
CA GLY A 100 -10.24 6.29 -19.36
C GLY A 100 -9.38 6.29 -18.10
N GLY A 101 -8.80 5.15 -17.69
CA GLY A 101 -7.84 5.10 -16.58
C GLY A 101 -6.68 6.06 -16.84
N ALA A 102 -6.04 5.93 -18.01
CA ALA A 102 -4.87 6.74 -18.37
C ALA A 102 -5.23 8.04 -19.17
N GLY A 103 -6.52 8.41 -19.23
CA GLY A 103 -6.94 9.78 -19.57
C GLY A 103 -7.02 10.18 -21.05
N ALA A 104 -7.14 9.25 -22.01
CA ALA A 104 -7.13 9.57 -23.44
C ALA A 104 -8.35 9.04 -24.24
N ALA A 105 -9.46 8.75 -23.57
CA ALA A 105 -10.65 8.18 -24.21
C ALA A 105 -11.14 9.03 -25.40
N GLY A 106 -11.45 8.38 -26.52
CA GLY A 106 -11.97 9.01 -27.73
C GLY A 106 -10.91 9.64 -28.65
N ARG A 107 -9.62 9.57 -28.29
CA ARG A 107 -8.54 9.95 -29.19
C ARG A 107 -8.35 8.92 -30.32
N ALA A 108 -7.97 9.40 -31.50
CA ALA A 108 -7.72 8.56 -32.67
C ALA A 108 -6.28 8.03 -32.73
N ASP A 109 -5.36 8.62 -31.99
CA ASP A 109 -3.91 8.38 -32.02
C ASP A 109 -3.40 7.62 -30.78
N LEU A 110 -4.26 6.78 -30.18
CA LEU A 110 -3.96 6.04 -28.95
C LEU A 110 -2.70 5.17 -29.05
N GLU A 111 -2.49 4.52 -30.20
CA GLU A 111 -1.30 3.68 -30.42
C GLU A 111 -0.01 4.50 -30.36
N SER A 112 0.00 5.68 -30.99
CA SER A 112 1.16 6.56 -30.96
C SER A 112 1.40 7.16 -29.58
N LEU A 113 0.33 7.43 -28.83
CA LEU A 113 0.43 7.94 -27.47
C LEU A 113 0.98 6.87 -26.53
N ALA A 114 0.45 5.65 -26.61
CA ALA A 114 0.90 4.54 -25.78
C ALA A 114 2.39 4.24 -25.98
N ALA A 115 2.90 4.40 -27.21
CA ALA A 115 4.29 4.14 -27.53
C ALA A 115 5.32 5.13 -26.92
N ASP A 116 4.88 6.17 -26.21
CA ASP A 116 5.78 7.11 -25.54
C ASP A 116 6.60 6.39 -24.45
N PRO A 117 7.94 6.39 -24.53
CA PRO A 117 8.80 5.76 -23.51
C PRO A 117 8.54 6.25 -22.08
N ALA A 118 8.05 7.49 -21.91
CA ALA A 118 7.69 8.03 -20.61
C ALA A 118 6.55 7.26 -19.91
N LEU A 119 5.76 6.50 -20.66
CA LEU A 119 4.66 5.68 -20.14
C LEU A 119 5.06 4.22 -19.84
N HIS A 120 6.35 3.89 -19.98
CA HIS A 120 6.89 2.53 -19.85
C HIS A 120 8.06 2.46 -18.87
N THR A 121 7.93 3.10 -17.70
CA THR A 121 8.96 3.08 -16.66
C THR A 121 9.17 1.68 -16.08
N LEU A 122 8.15 0.82 -16.07
CA LEU A 122 8.26 -0.56 -15.62
C LEU A 122 9.21 -1.39 -16.51
N GLN A 123 9.12 -1.24 -17.83
CA GLN A 123 10.05 -1.88 -18.77
C GLN A 123 11.48 -1.41 -18.51
N ARG A 124 11.65 -0.10 -18.32
CA ARG A 124 12.96 0.46 -18.04
C ARG A 124 13.53 -0.05 -16.72
N ALA A 125 12.71 -0.18 -15.68
CA ALA A 125 13.09 -0.80 -14.42
C ALA A 125 13.47 -2.29 -14.59
N ALA A 126 12.77 -3.04 -15.44
CA ALA A 126 13.11 -4.43 -15.76
C ALA A 126 14.51 -4.55 -16.36
N GLU A 127 14.86 -3.67 -17.30
CA GLU A 127 16.19 -3.62 -17.90
C GLU A 127 17.28 -3.29 -16.88
N LEU A 128 17.03 -2.30 -16.01
CA LEU A 128 18.01 -1.82 -15.03
C LEU A 128 18.25 -2.82 -13.89
N THR A 129 17.24 -3.58 -13.50
CA THR A 129 17.31 -4.53 -12.38
C THR A 129 17.59 -5.97 -12.82
N GLY A 130 17.31 -6.30 -14.08
CA GLY A 130 17.29 -7.68 -14.59
C GLY A 130 16.09 -8.51 -14.11
N LEU A 131 15.11 -7.88 -13.44
CA LEU A 131 13.89 -8.54 -12.97
C LEU A 131 12.87 -8.68 -14.10
N SER A 132 11.95 -9.62 -13.97
CA SER A 132 10.86 -9.74 -14.95
C SER A 132 9.83 -8.64 -14.75
N ALA A 133 9.17 -8.24 -15.85
CA ALA A 133 8.04 -7.30 -15.77
C ALA A 133 6.91 -7.83 -14.88
N ARG A 134 6.76 -9.16 -14.76
CA ARG A 134 5.78 -9.76 -13.86
C ARG A 134 6.15 -9.50 -12.40
N ASP A 135 7.39 -9.76 -12.02
CA ASP A 135 7.84 -9.56 -10.63
C ASP A 135 7.71 -8.09 -10.23
N LEU A 136 8.08 -7.17 -11.12
CA LEU A 136 7.92 -5.73 -10.89
C LEU A 136 6.46 -5.27 -10.73
N ARG A 137 5.49 -6.03 -11.25
CA ARG A 137 4.06 -5.75 -11.05
C ARG A 137 3.52 -6.38 -9.77
N GLU A 138 3.90 -7.63 -9.50
CA GLU A 138 3.25 -8.47 -8.48
C GLU A 138 3.98 -8.49 -7.12
N ASP A 139 5.25 -8.09 -7.07
CA ASP A 139 6.06 -8.10 -5.85
C ASP A 139 6.50 -6.68 -5.46
N ASP A 140 6.05 -6.24 -4.28
CA ASP A 140 6.32 -4.89 -3.77
C ASP A 140 7.82 -4.62 -3.59
N ALA A 141 8.62 -5.62 -3.18
CA ALA A 141 10.05 -5.44 -2.98
C ALA A 141 10.79 -5.30 -4.32
N ALA A 142 10.42 -6.11 -5.32
CA ALA A 142 10.88 -5.97 -6.69
C ALA A 142 10.53 -4.58 -7.26
N ASN A 143 9.30 -4.13 -7.05
CA ASN A 143 8.83 -2.82 -7.50
C ASN A 143 9.63 -1.66 -6.87
N ILE A 144 9.84 -1.70 -5.54
CA ILE A 144 10.67 -0.74 -4.80
C ILE A 144 12.11 -0.72 -5.36
N ARG A 145 12.69 -1.90 -5.59
CA ARG A 145 14.02 -2.05 -6.19
C ARG A 145 14.07 -1.44 -7.60
N GLY A 146 13.04 -1.66 -8.42
CA GLY A 146 12.88 -1.07 -9.74
C GLY A 146 12.81 0.45 -9.73
N GLY A 147 12.01 1.03 -8.84
CA GLY A 147 11.93 2.48 -8.67
C GLY A 147 13.25 3.12 -8.22
N ALA A 148 13.98 2.46 -7.31
CA ALA A 148 15.31 2.91 -6.90
C ALA A 148 16.34 2.86 -8.05
N ALA A 149 16.30 1.79 -8.85
CA ALA A 149 17.16 1.65 -10.03
C ALA A 149 16.91 2.76 -11.07
N LEU A 150 15.64 3.13 -11.28
CA LEU A 150 15.25 4.25 -12.15
C LEU A 150 15.80 5.58 -11.65
N LEU A 151 15.61 5.91 -10.37
CA LEU A 151 16.13 7.15 -9.79
C LEU A 151 17.66 7.25 -9.93
N ALA A 152 18.38 6.17 -9.63
CA ALA A 152 19.83 6.13 -9.82
C ALA A 152 20.23 6.24 -11.30
N SER A 153 19.40 5.76 -12.22
CA SER A 153 19.65 5.95 -13.65
C SER A 153 19.51 7.41 -14.08
N TYR A 154 18.48 8.10 -13.59
CA TYR A 154 18.29 9.52 -13.87
C TYR A 154 19.38 10.39 -13.25
N GLU A 155 19.84 10.06 -12.04
CA GLU A 155 20.99 10.74 -11.43
C GLU A 155 22.22 10.65 -12.35
N ARG A 156 22.55 9.45 -12.85
CA ARG A 156 23.71 9.23 -13.73
C ARG A 156 23.63 9.97 -15.07
N GLU A 157 22.43 10.27 -15.55
CA GLU A 157 22.23 11.04 -16.79
C GLU A 157 22.43 12.56 -16.59
N LEU A 158 22.40 13.04 -15.34
CA LEU A 158 22.56 14.46 -15.00
C LEU A 158 24.02 14.87 -14.74
N VAL A 159 24.93 13.92 -14.52
CA VAL A 159 26.36 14.15 -14.21
C VAL A 159 27.28 13.79 -15.37
#